data_AF-A0A9P0C2L8-F1
#
_entry.id   AF-A0A9P0C2L8-F1
#
_cell.length_a   1.000
_cell.length_b   1.000
_cell.length_c   1.000
_cell.angle_alpha   90.00
_cell.angle_beta   90.00
_cell.angle_gamma   90.00
#
_symmetry.space_group_name_H-M   'P 1'
#
loop_
_entity.id
_entity.type
_entity.pdbx_description
1 polymer ?
#
loop_
_entity_poly.entity_id
_entity_poly.type
_entity_poly.pdbx_seq_one_letter_code
_entity_poly.pdbx_strand_id
1 'polypeptide(L)'
;MPPADCRPGPVPANPCCPTPSPGLGSFKKYRSIFLFICVPLMLVQGFSSLGHRTPTKVDCRDYEFMRRRTKRFPWRCGRESLFHNPRVNFLPGECEPPPLECD
;
A
#
# COMPACT_ATOMS: atom_id res chain seq x y z
N MET A 1 63.05 3.94 -24.10
CA MET A 1 62.29 3.00 -23.25
C MET A 1 62.40 3.50 -21.81
N PRO A 2 61.31 3.61 -21.04
CA PRO A 2 61.44 3.83 -19.60
C PRO A 2 62.23 2.66 -18.96
N PRO A 3 63.01 2.91 -17.90
CA PRO A 3 63.78 1.86 -17.23
C PRO A 3 62.86 0.75 -16.69
N ALA A 4 63.34 -0.49 -16.70
CA ALA A 4 62.56 -1.70 -16.39
C ALA A 4 61.91 -1.71 -15.00
N ASP A 5 62.36 -0.83 -14.09
CA ASP A 5 61.89 -0.73 -12.72
C ASP A 5 60.77 0.31 -12.52
N CYS A 6 60.30 0.97 -13.57
CA CYS A 6 59.18 1.90 -13.47
C CYS A 6 57.85 1.15 -13.26
N ARG A 7 57.36 1.14 -12.02
CA ARG A 7 55.98 0.73 -11.71
C ARG A 7 55.09 1.97 -11.59
N PRO A 8 53.85 1.94 -12.11
CA PRO A 8 52.89 3.01 -11.84
C PRO A 8 52.69 3.16 -10.33
N GLY A 9 52.69 4.40 -9.85
CA GLY A 9 52.33 4.70 -8.47
C GLY A 9 50.88 4.27 -8.17
N PRO A 10 50.50 4.18 -6.89
CA PRO A 10 49.14 3.85 -6.51
C PRO A 10 48.14 4.86 -7.10
N VAL A 11 47.03 4.35 -7.62
CA VAL A 11 45.95 5.18 -8.17
C VAL A 11 45.35 6.03 -7.03
N PRO A 12 45.14 7.35 -7.21
CA PRO A 12 44.55 8.19 -6.17
C PRO A 12 43.12 7.74 -5.85
N ALA A 13 42.70 7.94 -4.60
CA ALA A 13 41.36 7.57 -4.16
C ALA A 13 40.30 8.30 -4.99
N ASN A 14 39.33 7.54 -5.53
CA ASN A 14 38.22 8.10 -6.30
C ASN A 14 37.20 8.74 -5.32
N PRO A 15 37.01 10.07 -5.34
CA PRO A 15 36.09 10.76 -4.43
C PRO A 15 34.62 10.42 -4.70
N CYS A 16 34.30 9.84 -5.86
CA CYS A 16 32.95 9.41 -6.23
C CYS A 16 32.64 7.95 -5.83
N CYS A 17 33.61 7.23 -5.24
CA CYS A 17 33.35 5.89 -4.74
C CYS A 17 32.61 6.01 -3.40
N PRO A 18 31.36 5.52 -3.28
CA PRO A 18 30.65 5.56 -2.01
C PRO A 18 31.43 4.72 -1.00
N THR A 19 32.08 5.38 -0.04
CA THR A 19 32.73 4.68 1.06
C THR A 19 31.62 4.13 1.96
N PRO A 20 31.62 2.82 2.26
CA PRO A 20 30.68 2.29 3.22
C PRO A 20 30.84 3.07 4.53
N SER A 21 29.73 3.62 5.04
CA SER A 21 29.71 4.39 6.28
C SER A 21 30.45 3.61 7.39
N PRO A 22 31.35 4.25 8.15
CA PRO A 22 32.24 3.58 9.12
C PRO A 22 31.52 3.09 10.38
N GLY A 23 30.22 2.77 10.29
CA GLY A 23 29.44 2.16 11.34
C GLY A 23 29.60 0.64 11.33
N LEU A 24 30.73 0.12 11.81
CA LEU A 24 30.85 -1.30 12.19
C LEU A 24 29.68 -1.63 13.15
N GLY A 25 28.69 -2.37 12.66
CA GLY A 25 27.50 -2.78 13.43
C GLY A 25 26.18 -2.11 13.07
N SER A 26 26.12 -1.28 12.03
CA SER A 26 24.86 -0.66 11.55
C SER A 26 23.73 -1.68 11.32
N PHE A 27 24.02 -2.81 10.65
CA PHE A 27 23.04 -3.88 10.42
C PHE A 27 22.49 -4.51 11.72
N LYS A 28 23.34 -4.71 12.73
CA LYS A 28 22.92 -5.28 14.03
C LYS A 28 21.93 -4.34 14.74
N LYS A 29 22.14 -3.03 14.63
CA LYS A 29 21.23 -2.00 15.19
C LYS A 29 19.86 -2.06 14.52
N TYR A 30 19.81 -2.06 13.18
CA TYR A 30 18.54 -2.13 12.44
C TYR A 30 17.82 -3.47 12.62
N ARG A 31 18.56 -4.59 12.69
CA ARG A 31 17.99 -5.90 13.03
C ARG A 31 17.36 -5.89 14.43
N SER A 32 18.02 -5.26 15.40
CA SER A 32 17.49 -5.10 16.76
C SER A 32 16.21 -4.25 16.76
N ILE A 33 16.23 -3.08 16.12
CA ILE A 33 15.05 -2.20 15.99
C ILE A 33 13.87 -2.95 15.35
N PHE A 34 14.11 -3.67 14.26
CA PHE A 34 13.05 -4.44 13.61
C PHE A 34 12.43 -5.49 14.55
N LEU A 35 13.25 -6.26 15.26
CA LEU A 35 12.78 -7.34 16.13
C LEU A 35 12.10 -6.83 17.42
N PHE A 36 12.62 -5.76 18.02
CA PHE A 36 12.13 -5.28 19.32
C PHE A 36 11.13 -4.13 19.22
N ILE A 37 10.99 -3.48 18.07
CA ILE A 37 10.05 -2.36 17.87
C ILE A 37 9.04 -2.72 16.78
N CYS A 38 9.49 -3.02 15.56
CA CYS A 38 8.56 -3.23 14.44
C CYS A 38 7.70 -4.50 14.63
N VAL A 39 8.29 -5.63 15.02
CA VAL A 39 7.56 -6.88 15.26
C VAL A 39 6.46 -6.72 16.32
N PRO A 40 6.72 -6.21 17.56
CA PRO A 40 5.65 -6.05 18.54
C PRO A 40 4.58 -5.07 18.08
N LEU A 41 4.94 -3.97 17.38
CA LEU A 41 3.95 -3.05 16.81
C LEU A 41 3.06 -3.74 15.78
N MET A 42 3.62 -4.56 14.89
CA MET A 42 2.85 -5.34 13.93
C MET A 42 1.93 -6.36 14.62
N LEU A 43 2.38 -6.99 15.71
CA LEU A 43 1.54 -7.92 16.48
C LEU A 43 0.37 -7.20 17.16
N VAL A 44 0.61 -6.04 17.78
CA VAL A 44 -0.44 -5.24 18.42
C VAL A 44 -1.47 -4.77 17.39
N GLN A 45 -1.01 -4.23 16.25
CA GLN A 45 -1.90 -3.79 15.18
C GLN A 45 -2.67 -4.96 14.55
N GLY A 46 -2.00 -6.10 14.36
CA GLY A 46 -2.62 -7.33 13.86
C GLY A 46 -3.70 -7.85 14.81
N PHE A 47 -3.44 -7.85 16.11
CA PHE A 47 -4.42 -8.27 17.11
C PHE A 47 -5.63 -7.32 17.16
N SER A 48 -5.39 -6.01 17.14
CA SER A 48 -6.47 -5.00 17.04
C SER A 48 -7.34 -5.23 15.79
N SER A 49 -6.71 -5.59 14.67
CA SER A 49 -7.41 -5.83 13.41
C SER A 49 -8.35 -7.04 13.44
N LEU A 50 -8.05 -8.08 14.25
CA LEU A 50 -8.92 -9.25 14.41
C LEU A 50 -10.30 -8.89 15.02
N GLY A 51 -10.41 -7.77 15.72
CA GLY A 51 -11.65 -7.28 16.29
C GLY A 51 -12.60 -6.63 15.28
N HIS A 52 -12.13 -6.29 14.07
CA HIS A 52 -12.98 -5.66 13.06
C HIS A 52 -13.99 -6.66 12.49
N ARG A 53 -15.26 -6.48 12.85
CA ARG A 53 -16.37 -7.21 12.24
C ARG A 53 -16.64 -6.68 10.84
N THR A 54 -17.04 -7.56 9.93
CA THR A 54 -17.51 -7.14 8.60
C THR A 54 -18.74 -6.27 8.76
N PRO A 55 -18.81 -5.09 8.13
CA PRO A 55 -20.00 -4.25 8.21
C PRO A 55 -21.21 -5.00 7.65
N THR A 56 -22.34 -4.91 8.34
CA THR A 56 -23.62 -5.43 7.87
C THR A 56 -24.17 -4.54 6.76
N LYS A 57 -25.04 -5.10 5.91
CA LYS A 57 -25.72 -4.36 4.85
C LYS A 57 -26.63 -3.31 5.51
N VAL A 58 -26.21 -2.04 5.48
CA VAL A 58 -26.95 -0.90 6.06
C VAL A 58 -27.97 -0.41 5.05
N ASP A 59 -29.05 0.21 5.51
CA ASP A 59 -30.01 0.91 4.66
C ASP A 59 -29.29 1.85 3.69
N CYS A 60 -29.68 1.77 2.43
CA CYS A 60 -29.00 2.43 1.34
C CYS A 60 -29.91 3.45 0.68
N ARG A 61 -29.35 4.61 0.35
CA ARG A 61 -29.98 5.63 -0.49
C ARG A 61 -29.33 5.66 -1.88
N ASP A 62 -30.15 5.75 -2.91
CA ASP A 62 -29.67 5.83 -4.31
C ASP A 62 -29.57 7.29 -4.76
N TYR A 63 -28.41 7.89 -4.50
CA TYR A 63 -28.08 9.21 -4.99
C TYR A 63 -27.66 9.14 -6.47
N GLU A 64 -27.99 10.16 -7.27
CA GLU A 64 -27.69 10.21 -8.70
C GLU A 64 -26.18 10.07 -9.02
N PHE A 65 -25.33 10.64 -8.16
CA PHE A 65 -23.87 10.55 -8.31
C PHE A 65 -23.29 9.21 -7.84
N MET A 66 -24.04 8.40 -7.09
CA MET A 66 -23.62 7.08 -6.66
C MET A 66 -23.98 6.02 -7.70
N ARG A 67 -23.16 4.96 -7.79
CA ARG A 67 -23.44 3.76 -8.62
C ARG A 67 -23.72 4.03 -10.10
N ARG A 68 -23.42 5.23 -10.60
CA ARG A 68 -23.63 5.64 -11.99
C ARG A 68 -22.97 4.67 -12.96
N ARG A 69 -23.70 4.34 -14.04
CA ARG A 69 -23.24 3.48 -15.14
C ARG A 69 -23.49 4.19 -16.46
N THR A 70 -22.44 4.73 -17.07
CA THR A 70 -22.50 5.30 -18.44
C THR A 70 -22.28 4.23 -19.50
N LYS A 71 -21.43 3.23 -19.20
CA LYS A 71 -21.16 2.05 -20.01
C LYS A 71 -21.10 0.82 -19.11
N ARG A 72 -21.44 -0.35 -19.66
CA ARG A 72 -21.26 -1.64 -18.98
C ARG A 72 -19.76 -1.94 -18.78
N PHE A 73 -19.42 -2.59 -17.69
CA PHE A 73 -18.04 -3.03 -17.45
C PHE A 73 -17.62 -4.14 -18.42
N PRO A 74 -16.33 -4.25 -18.77
CA PRO A 74 -15.83 -5.23 -19.73
C PRO A 74 -15.68 -6.66 -19.18
N TRP A 75 -16.20 -6.97 -17.99
CA TRP A 75 -16.13 -8.31 -17.38
C TRP A 75 -17.51 -8.80 -16.95
N ARG A 76 -17.65 -10.13 -16.85
CA ARG A 76 -18.89 -10.82 -16.45
C ARG A 76 -20.09 -10.26 -17.25
N CYS A 77 -21.22 -9.97 -16.57
CA CYS A 77 -22.41 -9.37 -17.17
C CYS A 77 -22.37 -7.82 -17.22
N GLY A 78 -21.24 -7.20 -16.87
CA GLY A 78 -21.04 -5.75 -16.96
C GLY A 78 -21.80 -4.88 -15.96
N ARG A 79 -22.52 -5.47 -14.99
CA ARG A 79 -23.27 -4.76 -13.93
C ARG A 79 -22.42 -4.51 -12.67
N GLU A 80 -21.69 -5.54 -12.26
CA GLU A 80 -20.91 -5.57 -11.03
C GLU A 80 -19.51 -4.98 -11.25
N SER A 81 -18.99 -4.27 -10.25
CA SER A 81 -17.59 -3.80 -10.24
C SER A 81 -16.61 -4.98 -10.16
N LEU A 82 -15.33 -4.73 -10.42
CA LEU A 82 -14.29 -5.77 -10.40
C LEU A 82 -14.17 -6.45 -9.02
N PHE A 83 -14.15 -5.65 -7.96
CA PHE A 83 -14.20 -6.11 -6.56
C PHE A 83 -15.59 -5.86 -5.97
N HIS A 84 -16.60 -6.49 -6.54
CA HIS A 84 -17.97 -6.39 -6.03
C HIS A 84 -18.16 -7.30 -4.81
N ASN A 85 -18.52 -6.71 -3.67
CA ASN A 85 -18.90 -7.45 -2.47
C ASN A 85 -20.42 -7.36 -2.27
N PRO A 86 -21.18 -8.45 -2.47
CA PRO A 86 -22.66 -8.46 -2.38
C PRO A 86 -23.21 -8.02 -1.01
N ARG A 87 -22.40 -8.12 0.05
CA ARG A 87 -22.81 -7.74 1.42
C ARG A 87 -22.83 -6.24 1.65
N VAL A 88 -22.03 -5.46 0.90
CA VAL A 88 -21.83 -4.02 1.18
C VAL A 88 -22.06 -3.14 -0.05
N ASN A 89 -21.80 -3.66 -1.25
CA ASN A 89 -21.95 -2.91 -2.48
C ASN A 89 -23.32 -3.18 -3.08
N PHE A 90 -24.21 -2.20 -3.01
CA PHE A 90 -25.52 -2.26 -3.68
C PHE A 90 -25.39 -2.00 -5.19
N LEU A 91 -26.27 -2.63 -5.96
CA LEU A 91 -26.41 -2.33 -7.39
C LEU A 91 -27.37 -1.14 -7.60
N PRO A 92 -27.31 -0.47 -8.78
CA PRO A 92 -28.24 0.61 -9.09
C PRO A 92 -29.69 0.13 -9.01
N GLY A 93 -30.56 0.88 -8.32
CA GLY A 93 -31.98 0.55 -8.14
C GLY A 93 -32.31 -0.44 -7.02
N GLU A 94 -31.33 -0.93 -6.26
CA GLU A 94 -31.57 -1.75 -5.06
C GLU A 94 -31.82 -0.93 -3.78
N CYS A 95 -31.64 0.39 -3.86
CA CYS A 95 -31.68 1.31 -2.73
C CYS A 95 -32.90 2.23 -2.84
N GLU A 96 -33.37 2.75 -1.70
CA GLU A 96 -34.44 3.74 -1.70
C GLU A 96 -33.93 5.08 -2.24
N PRO A 97 -34.77 5.87 -2.95
CA PRO A 97 -34.38 7.22 -3.30
C PRO A 97 -34.12 8.07 -2.04
N PRO A 98 -33.25 9.09 -2.11
CA PRO A 98 -33.10 10.05 -1.03
C PRO A 98 -34.43 10.79 -0.78
N PRO A 99 -34.69 11.24 0.46
CA PRO A 99 -35.84 12.08 0.74
C PRO A 99 -35.77 13.35 -0.11
N LEU A 100 -36.89 13.74 -0.69
CA LEU A 100 -37.01 15.00 -1.41
C LEU A 100 -37.06 16.12 -0.38
N GLU A 101 -36.04 16.98 -0.38
CA GLU A 101 -36.11 18.26 0.32
C GLU A 101 -36.96 19.18 -0.55
N CYS A 102 -38.23 19.38 -0.16
CA CYS A 102 -39.10 20.38 -0.76
C CYS A 102 -39.09 21.61 0.16
N ASP A 103 -38.61 22.74 -0.36
CA ASP A 103 -38.76 24.06 0.27
C ASP A 103 -40.21 24.58 0.15
#